data_AF-A0A822FER8-F1
#
_entry.id   AF-A0A822FER8-F1
#
_cell.length_a   1.000
_cell.length_b   1.000
_cell.length_c   1.000
_cell.angle_alpha   90.00
_cell.angle_beta   90.00
_cell.angle_gamma   90.00
#
_symmetry.space_group_name_H-M   'P 1'
#
loop_
_entity.id
_entity.type
_entity.pdbx_description
1 polymer ?
#
loop_
_entity_poly.entity_id
_entity_poly.type
_entity_poly.pdbx_seq_one_letter_code
_entity_poly.pdbx_strand_id
1 'polypeptide(L)'
;MSSKISRDTLFETTQNVLNYSNQEKKRNFVETVELQIVLKNFDPSRDKRFSGTIRLRYIPKAKFTVCVLGDESHCDEARANNIPAMTIDDLKKLNKDKKLVRKLSHQYDAFLASDVVIRQIPRIL
;
A
#
# COMPACT_ATOMS: atom_id res chain seq x y z
N MET A 1 9.20 25.06 13.54
CA MET A 1 8.40 25.29 12.31
C MET A 1 6.93 25.17 12.67
N SER A 2 6.18 26.28 12.64
CA SER A 2 4.75 26.25 12.89
C SER A 2 4.04 25.68 11.66
N SER A 3 3.20 24.66 11.85
CA SER A 3 2.30 24.17 10.82
C SER A 3 1.45 25.32 10.30
N LYS A 4 1.35 25.51 8.98
CA LYS A 4 0.46 26.52 8.37
C LYS A 4 -1.03 26.23 8.61
N ILE A 5 -1.35 25.03 9.10
CA ILE A 5 -2.70 24.60 9.47
C ILE A 5 -2.79 24.59 10.99
N SER A 6 -3.82 25.26 11.54
CA SER A 6 -4.08 25.24 12.98
C SER A 6 -4.46 23.82 13.43
N ARG A 7 -4.03 23.43 14.63
CA ARG A 7 -4.45 22.16 15.23
C ARG A 7 -5.96 22.15 15.46
N ASP A 8 -6.53 23.27 15.85
CA ASP A 8 -7.95 23.38 16.19
C ASP A 8 -8.82 23.12 14.97
N THR A 9 -8.46 23.69 13.82
CA THR A 9 -9.16 23.45 12.54
C THR A 9 -9.08 21.98 12.10
N LEU A 10 -8.00 21.27 12.43
CA LEU A 10 -7.87 19.84 12.11
C LEU A 10 -8.78 18.99 13.01
N PHE A 11 -8.84 19.29 14.30
CA PHE A 11 -9.72 18.57 15.22
C PHE A 11 -11.19 18.80 14.90
N GLU A 12 -11.57 20.05 14.62
CA GLU A 12 -12.94 20.42 14.27
C GLU A 12 -13.41 19.72 12.99
N THR A 13 -12.61 19.76 11.93
CA THR A 13 -12.95 19.08 10.67
C THR A 13 -13.07 17.56 10.84
N THR A 14 -12.19 16.95 11.62
CA THR A 14 -12.24 15.50 11.91
C THR A 14 -13.50 15.13 12.70
N GLN A 15 -13.87 15.94 13.70
CA GLN A 15 -15.09 15.74 14.48
C GLN A 15 -16.35 15.89 13.63
N ASN A 16 -16.39 16.89 12.74
CA ASN A 16 -17.53 17.10 11.84
C ASN A 16 -17.75 15.90 10.92
N VAL A 17 -16.69 15.32 10.36
CA VAL A 17 -16.78 14.09 9.54
C VAL A 17 -17.33 12.92 10.37
N LEU A 18 -16.84 12.73 11.60
CA LEU A 18 -17.31 11.66 12.48
C LEU A 18 -18.77 11.84 12.90
N ASN A 19 -19.20 13.07 13.18
CA ASN A 19 -20.58 13.37 13.56
C ASN A 19 -21.53 13.11 12.39
N TYR A 20 -21.17 13.55 11.18
CA TYR A 20 -21.96 13.30 9.97
C TYR A 20 -22.14 11.80 9.69
N SER A 21 -21.06 11.04 9.80
CA SER A 21 -21.03 9.59 9.55
C SER A 21 -21.85 8.80 10.59
N ASN A 22 -21.78 9.18 11.87
CA ASN A 22 -22.40 8.41 12.96
C ASN A 22 -23.83 8.85 13.31
N GLN A 23 -24.16 10.14 13.13
CA GLN A 23 -25.41 10.73 13.65
C GLN A 23 -26.37 11.16 12.54
N GLU A 24 -25.90 11.88 11.51
CA GLU A 24 -26.79 12.43 10.47
C GLU A 24 -27.15 11.40 9.40
N LYS A 25 -26.14 10.71 8.85
CA LYS A 25 -26.33 9.78 7.73
C LYS A 25 -25.66 8.45 7.99
N LYS A 26 -26.07 7.79 9.08
CA LYS A 26 -25.56 6.49 9.47
C LYS A 26 -25.79 5.45 8.37
N ARG A 27 -24.70 4.93 7.81
CA ARG A 27 -24.73 3.83 6.83
C ARG A 27 -24.54 2.50 7.55
N ASN A 28 -25.14 1.44 7.01
CA ASN A 28 -25.07 0.09 7.58
C ASN A 28 -23.80 -0.68 7.14
N PHE A 29 -22.74 0.01 6.74
CA PHE A 29 -21.48 -0.59 6.29
C PHE A 29 -20.29 0.29 6.71
N VAL A 30 -19.08 -0.28 6.68
CA VAL A 30 -17.84 0.43 7.02
C VAL A 30 -17.50 1.44 5.92
N GLU A 31 -17.45 2.72 6.27
CA GLU A 31 -17.13 3.79 5.32
C GLU A 31 -15.62 3.89 5.06
N THR A 32 -15.26 4.16 3.80
CA THR A 32 -13.89 4.48 3.40
C THR A 32 -13.74 6.00 3.37
N VAL A 33 -12.70 6.51 4.02
CA VAL A 33 -12.35 7.94 4.00
C VAL A 33 -11.14 8.14 3.10
N GLU A 34 -11.23 9.07 2.15
CA GLU A 34 -10.11 9.45 1.29
C GLU A 34 -9.41 10.70 1.83
N LEU A 35 -8.08 10.69 1.86
CA LEU A 35 -7.27 11.85 2.22
C LEU A 35 -6.79 12.55 0.93
N GLN A 36 -7.31 13.73 0.66
CA GLN A 36 -6.84 14.58 -0.43
C GLN A 36 -5.84 15.62 0.10
N ILE A 37 -4.68 15.71 -0.54
CA ILE A 37 -3.62 16.67 -0.17
C ILE A 37 -3.52 17.70 -1.29
N VAL A 38 -3.73 18.98 -0.95
CA VAL A 38 -3.55 20.11 -1.88
C VAL A 38 -2.29 20.86 -1.49
N LEU A 39 -1.33 20.90 -2.39
CA LEU A 39 -0.06 21.58 -2.20
C LEU A 39 -0.12 22.95 -2.86
N LYS A 40 0.06 24.02 -2.07
CA LYS A 40 0.17 25.39 -2.58
C LYS A 40 1.65 25.73 -2.82
N ASN A 41 1.92 26.45 -3.91
CA ASN A 41 3.26 26.93 -4.30
C ASN A 41 4.28 25.82 -4.58
N PHE A 42 3.83 24.66 -5.07
CA PHE A 42 4.72 23.61 -5.52
C PHE A 42 5.07 23.83 -7.00
N ASP A 43 6.37 23.89 -7.29
CA ASP A 43 6.89 23.98 -8.65
C ASP A 43 7.41 22.60 -9.10
N PRO A 44 6.67 21.88 -9.96
CA PRO A 44 7.03 20.54 -10.41
C PRO A 44 8.29 20.49 -11.29
N SER A 45 8.84 21.65 -11.69
CA SER A 45 10.08 21.73 -12.47
C SER A 45 11.35 21.68 -11.61
N ARG A 46 11.30 22.17 -10.35
CA ARG A 46 12.45 22.16 -9.43
C ARG A 46 12.61 20.86 -8.67
N ASP A 47 11.50 20.27 -8.23
CA ASP A 47 11.50 18.97 -7.59
C ASP A 47 10.25 18.22 -8.01
N LYS A 48 10.42 17.07 -8.68
CA LYS A 48 9.30 16.33 -9.27
C LYS A 48 8.72 15.29 -8.31
N ARG A 49 9.40 14.98 -7.20
CA ARG A 49 9.08 13.83 -6.36
C ARG A 49 8.84 14.25 -4.92
N PHE A 50 7.61 14.08 -4.45
CA PHE A 50 7.33 14.01 -3.03
C PHE A 50 7.64 12.61 -2.52
N SER A 51 8.64 12.48 -1.66
CA SER A 51 8.86 11.28 -0.86
C SER A 51 8.61 11.63 0.61
N GLY A 52 7.56 11.03 1.18
CA GLY A 52 7.24 11.14 2.60
C GLY A 52 6.50 9.89 3.04
N THR A 53 7.12 9.08 3.89
CA THR A 53 6.49 7.89 4.45
C THR A 53 5.97 8.24 5.84
N ILE A 54 4.64 8.22 6.02
CA ILE A 54 4.00 8.48 7.30
C ILE A 54 3.38 7.17 7.78
N ARG A 55 3.81 6.69 8.95
CA ARG A 55 3.18 5.53 9.60
C ARG A 55 1.96 6.00 10.39
N LEU A 56 0.78 5.61 9.93
CA LEU A 56 -0.46 5.88 10.65
C LEU A 56 -0.59 4.93 11.86
N ARG A 57 -1.23 5.41 12.92
CA ARG A 57 -1.43 4.63 14.15
C ARG A 57 -2.47 3.52 13.98
N TYR A 58 -3.49 3.77 13.16
CA TYR A 58 -4.58 2.83 12.89
C TYR A 58 -4.38 2.16 11.55
N ILE A 59 -4.73 0.87 11.48
CA ILE A 59 -4.61 0.05 10.28
C ILE A 59 -5.79 0.37 9.36
N PRO A 60 -5.56 0.97 8.17
CA PRO A 60 -6.65 1.37 7.28
C PRO A 60 -7.32 0.19 6.56
N LYS A 61 -6.57 -0.91 6.35
CA LYS A 61 -7.08 -2.15 5.72
C LYS A 61 -6.72 -3.35 6.58
N ALA A 62 -7.71 -3.96 7.21
CA ALA A 62 -7.51 -5.05 8.19
C ALA A 62 -6.87 -6.32 7.60
N LYS A 63 -6.97 -6.53 6.28
CA LYS A 63 -6.38 -7.68 5.55
C LYS A 63 -5.49 -7.18 4.42
N PHE A 64 -4.38 -6.53 4.77
CA PHE A 64 -3.33 -6.22 3.80
C PHE A 64 -2.47 -7.46 3.60
N THR A 65 -2.46 -8.00 2.38
CA THR A 65 -1.74 -9.25 2.07
C THR A 65 -0.48 -8.94 1.27
N VAL A 66 0.65 -9.49 1.72
CA VAL A 66 1.96 -9.31 1.08
C VAL A 66 2.50 -10.67 0.65
N CYS A 67 3.02 -10.74 -0.56
CA CYS A 67 3.71 -11.92 -1.07
C CYS A 67 5.21 -11.60 -1.24
N VAL A 68 6.07 -12.49 -0.76
CA VAL A 68 7.53 -12.36 -0.85
C VAL A 68 8.04 -13.11 -2.08
N LEU A 69 8.80 -12.43 -2.93
CA LEU A 69 9.46 -12.98 -4.11
C LEU A 69 10.97 -12.98 -3.85
N GLY A 70 11.55 -14.14 -3.57
CA GLY A 70 12.92 -14.19 -3.08
C GLY A 70 13.63 -15.50 -3.36
N ASP A 71 14.90 -15.51 -2.96
CA ASP A 71 15.72 -16.71 -2.90
C ASP A 71 15.26 -17.60 -1.73
N GLU A 72 15.79 -18.83 -1.68
CA GLU A 72 15.40 -19.85 -0.70
C GLU A 72 15.49 -19.35 0.75
N SER A 73 16.53 -18.60 1.12
CA SER A 73 16.69 -18.01 2.46
C SER A 73 15.54 -17.06 2.84
N HIS A 74 15.14 -16.18 1.92
CA HIS A 74 14.05 -15.23 2.16
C HIS A 74 12.68 -15.92 2.12
N CYS A 75 12.55 -16.99 1.32
CA CYS A 75 11.34 -17.81 1.33
C CYS A 75 11.19 -18.55 2.66
N ASP A 76 12.27 -19.03 3.26
CA ASP A 76 12.23 -19.72 4.55
C ASP A 76 11.90 -18.78 5.71
N GLU A 77 12.47 -17.57 5.71
CA GLU A 77 12.08 -16.51 6.66
C GLU A 77 10.60 -16.12 6.51
N ALA A 78 10.11 -15.98 5.27
CA ALA A 78 8.71 -15.66 5.01
C ALA A 78 7.78 -16.80 5.46
N ARG A 79 8.13 -18.06 5.18
CA ARG A 79 7.39 -19.24 5.64
C ARG A 79 7.35 -19.34 7.16
N ALA A 80 8.46 -19.05 7.86
CA ALA A 80 8.51 -19.02 9.31
C ALA A 80 7.53 -17.98 9.90
N ASN A 81 7.34 -16.86 9.20
CA ASN A 81 6.38 -15.82 9.56
C ASN A 81 4.96 -16.04 9.02
N ASN A 82 4.68 -17.19 8.40
CA ASN A 82 3.40 -17.50 7.72
C ASN A 82 3.02 -16.51 6.60
N ILE A 83 4.03 -15.91 5.95
CA ILE A 83 3.84 -15.01 4.82
C ILE A 83 3.97 -15.81 3.52
N PRO A 84 3.02 -15.66 2.56
CA PRO A 84 3.12 -16.28 1.25
C PRO A 84 4.43 -15.92 0.56
N ALA A 85 5.16 -16.92 0.08
CA ALA A 85 6.42 -16.74 -0.63
C ALA A 85 6.42 -17.53 -1.95
N MET A 86 7.02 -16.97 -2.99
CA MET A 86 7.23 -17.63 -4.27
C MET A 86 8.71 -17.59 -4.65
N THR A 87 9.18 -18.71 -5.17
CA THR A 87 10.55 -18.85 -5.68
C THR A 87 10.65 -18.42 -7.14
N ILE A 88 11.87 -18.21 -7.61
CA ILE A 88 12.15 -17.86 -9.02
C ILE A 88 11.57 -18.91 -9.98
N ASP A 89 11.58 -20.18 -9.61
CA ASP A 89 11.08 -21.25 -10.47
C ASP A 89 9.55 -21.27 -10.56
N ASP A 90 8.85 -20.84 -9.50
CA ASP A 90 7.41 -20.63 -9.56
C ASP A 90 7.04 -19.41 -10.40
N LEU A 91 7.89 -18.37 -10.41
CA LEU A 91 7.73 -17.22 -11.29
C LEU A 91 7.98 -17.59 -12.77
N LYS A 92 8.93 -18.47 -13.07
CA LYS A 92 9.17 -18.98 -14.43
C LYS A 92 7.98 -19.79 -14.96
N LYS A 93 7.27 -20.54 -14.11
CA LYS A 93 6.05 -21.27 -14.52
C LYS A 93 4.93 -20.33 -14.98
N LEU A 94 4.94 -19.07 -14.53
CA LEU A 94 3.98 -18.06 -14.96
C LEU A 94 4.29 -17.50 -16.36
N ASN A 95 5.48 -17.75 -16.91
CA ASN A 95 5.88 -17.69 -18.33
C ASN A 95 5.22 -16.60 -19.20
N LYS A 96 5.03 -15.39 -18.66
CA LYS A 96 4.31 -14.25 -19.29
C LYS A 96 2.84 -14.50 -19.63
N ASP A 97 2.23 -15.52 -19.04
CA ASP A 97 0.80 -15.78 -19.17
C ASP A 97 0.00 -14.67 -18.46
N LYS A 98 -0.44 -13.69 -19.25
CA LYS A 98 -1.18 -12.51 -18.77
C LYS A 98 -2.37 -12.85 -17.88
N LYS A 99 -3.03 -14.00 -18.09
CA LYS A 99 -4.16 -14.44 -17.26
C LYS A 99 -3.73 -14.86 -15.85
N LEU A 100 -2.65 -15.63 -15.74
CA LEU A 100 -2.15 -16.11 -14.45
C LEU A 100 -1.45 -14.98 -13.69
N VAL A 101 -0.68 -14.14 -14.37
CA VAL A 101 -0.05 -12.96 -13.78
C VAL A 101 -1.10 -11.97 -13.25
N ARG A 102 -2.17 -11.72 -14.01
CA ARG A 102 -3.29 -10.88 -13.55
C ARG A 102 -4.03 -11.49 -12.37
N LYS A 103 -4.18 -12.82 -12.33
CA LYS A 103 -4.78 -13.51 -11.18
C LYS A 103 -3.92 -13.34 -9.93
N LEU A 104 -2.60 -13.48 -10.06
CA LEU A 104 -1.64 -13.28 -8.98
C LEU A 104 -1.67 -11.83 -8.45
N SER A 105 -1.70 -10.83 -9.35
CA SER A 105 -1.72 -9.42 -8.95
C SER A 105 -3.00 -9.00 -8.24
N HIS A 106 -4.12 -9.71 -8.45
CA HIS A 106 -5.37 -9.45 -7.74
C HIS A 106 -5.48 -10.20 -6.39
N GLN A 107 -4.62 -11.19 -6.14
CA GLN A 107 -4.60 -11.95 -4.89
C GLN A 107 -3.87 -11.23 -3.76
N TYR A 108 -2.86 -10.41 -4.09
CA TYR A 108 -2.01 -9.73 -3.13
C TYR A 108 -2.06 -8.22 -3.32
N ASP A 109 -1.96 -7.48 -2.21
CA ASP A 109 -1.95 -6.00 -2.23
C ASP A 109 -0.56 -5.43 -2.51
N ALA A 110 0.48 -6.15 -2.09
CA ALA A 110 1.87 -5.78 -2.34
C ALA A 110 2.77 -7.01 -2.52
N PHE A 111 3.87 -6.81 -3.24
CA PHE A 111 4.94 -7.77 -3.41
C PHE A 111 6.24 -7.20 -2.84
N LEU A 112 6.95 -8.01 -2.07
CA LEU A 112 8.29 -7.69 -1.58
C LEU A 112 9.29 -8.56 -2.32
N ALA A 113 10.19 -7.96 -3.07
CA ALA A 113 11.18 -8.69 -3.87
C ALA A 113 12.60 -8.47 -3.34
N SER A 114 13.40 -9.53 -3.27
CA SER A 114 14.83 -9.44 -3.02
C SER A 114 15.56 -8.77 -4.19
N ASP A 115 16.70 -8.10 -3.93
CA ASP A 115 17.43 -7.33 -4.96
C ASP A 115 17.89 -8.19 -6.16
N VAL A 116 18.16 -9.46 -5.95
CA VAL A 116 18.51 -10.38 -7.05
C VAL A 116 17.32 -10.65 -7.95
N VAL A 117 16.14 -10.85 -7.35
CA VAL A 117 14.90 -11.24 -8.05
C VAL A 117 14.26 -10.04 -8.75
N ILE A 118 14.28 -8.84 -8.13
CA ILE A 118 13.61 -7.64 -8.68
C ILE A 118 14.11 -7.27 -10.09
N ARG A 119 15.39 -7.52 -10.36
CA ARG A 119 16.02 -7.26 -11.68
C ARG A 119 15.56 -8.25 -12.75
N GLN A 120 15.14 -9.44 -12.34
CA GLN A 120 14.70 -10.51 -13.24
C GLN A 120 13.19 -10.51 -13.49
N ILE A 121 12.40 -9.95 -12.56
CA ILE A 121 10.92 -9.87 -12.65
C ILE A 121 10.43 -9.40 -14.02
N PRO A 122 10.91 -8.28 -14.61
CA PRO A 122 10.41 -7.81 -15.91
C PRO A 122 10.68 -8.75 -17.08
N ARG A 123 11.62 -9.70 -16.93
CA ARG A 123 11.99 -10.66 -17.97
C ARG A 123 11.22 -11.97 -17.85
N ILE A 124 10.90 -12.39 -16.63
CA ILE A 124 10.33 -13.70 -16.29
C ILE A 124 8.79 -13.65 -16.23
N LEU A 125 8.23 -12.53 -15.74
CA LEU A 125 6.79 -12.27 -15.65
C LEU A 125 6.27 -11.47 -16.86
#